data_AF-A0AB38J8P6-F1
#
_entry.id   AF-A0AB38J8P6-F1
#
_cell.length_a   1.000
_cell.length_b   1.000
_cell.length_c   1.000
_cell.angle_alpha   90.00
_cell.angle_beta   90.00
_cell.angle_gamma   90.00
#
_symmetry.space_group_name_H-M   'P 1'
#
loop_
_entity.id
_entity.type
_entity.pdbx_description
1 polymer ?
#
loop_
_entity_poly.entity_id
_entity_poly.type
_entity_poly.pdbx_seq_one_letter_code
_entity_poly.pdbx_strand_id
1 'polypeptide(L)'
;MLVADRAEAERLLRRVGYYRLSGYWYPYREREVRADGTEAVGPRLREGITLSLVTRIYEFDRELRSLMLDALETAEVALRFEIGHTLGRRSVFAHRDPACLDASFSRAPEEVVTSAHTEWLAEFDKQEGRSQEAFALHFREKYGEHFPVWVATEVMTFGTLTRLYSGAKQADRELIALKFDVVTTSGRGDAALFSNWLNQLRHMRNLCAHHSRLWNRVLNVELSETRGIAELADLNSISRSRVYGTITVLAFLLARISPGADWQTRVRKLIEERTTELALELASMGFPPAWEATTLWQPNYRRDPSVADRMALIADVDLATGRAMRDRLLSRAEKERRSWLNYLRQQHALIRIPVGDDPGLYPSFQISETMGDIHPAVGDINETLHGLLSARTDDADQVSWLTLRWWTTADEATGTTPIQLLEQGGLSLNEVRPELKRFAIQSTA
;
A
#
# COMPACT_ATOMS: atom_id res chain seq x y z
N MET A 1 -27.91 22.68 -27.30
CA MET A 1 -28.26 22.38 -25.90
C MET A 1 -29.58 23.04 -25.59
N LEU A 2 -30.54 22.27 -25.09
CA LEU A 2 -31.85 22.76 -24.71
C LEU A 2 -31.79 23.37 -23.30
N VAL A 3 -32.31 24.59 -23.17
CA VAL A 3 -32.38 25.34 -21.90
C VAL A 3 -33.86 25.60 -21.61
N ALA A 4 -34.41 24.91 -20.61
CA ALA A 4 -35.82 25.03 -20.25
C ALA A 4 -36.11 26.30 -19.43
N ASP A 5 -35.25 26.62 -18.46
CA ASP A 5 -35.31 27.84 -17.64
C ASP A 5 -34.01 28.66 -17.81
N ARG A 6 -34.15 29.85 -18.38
CA ARG A 6 -33.04 30.78 -18.61
C ARG A 6 -32.52 31.39 -17.30
N ALA A 7 -33.38 31.68 -16.34
CA ALA A 7 -32.98 32.27 -15.07
C ALA A 7 -32.20 31.24 -14.22
N GLU A 8 -32.61 29.98 -14.24
CA GLU A 8 -31.86 28.89 -13.64
C GLU A 8 -30.48 28.70 -14.30
N ALA A 9 -30.43 28.72 -15.64
CA ALA A 9 -29.19 28.63 -16.38
C ALA A 9 -28.21 29.76 -16.01
N GLU A 10 -28.71 31.00 -15.88
CA GLU A 10 -27.88 32.14 -15.47
C GLU A 10 -27.34 31.97 -14.05
N ARG A 11 -28.19 31.57 -13.09
CA ARG A 11 -27.76 31.29 -11.70
C ARG A 11 -26.68 30.20 -11.67
N LEU A 12 -26.86 29.12 -12.43
CA LEU A 12 -25.90 28.03 -12.53
C LEU A 12 -24.56 28.51 -13.11
N LEU A 13 -24.58 29.27 -14.21
CA LEU A 13 -23.37 29.79 -14.84
C LEU A 13 -22.63 30.79 -13.96
N ARG A 14 -23.34 31.62 -13.19
CA ARG A 14 -22.74 32.51 -12.19
C ARG A 14 -22.04 31.74 -11.06
N ARG A 15 -22.58 30.57 -10.67
CA ARG A 15 -22.05 29.75 -9.58
C ARG A 15 -20.91 28.82 -10.01
N VAL A 16 -21.04 28.16 -11.16
CA VAL A 16 -20.13 27.08 -11.59
C VAL A 16 -19.16 27.54 -12.68
N GLY A 17 -19.57 28.51 -13.51
CA GLY A 17 -18.82 28.99 -14.66
C GLY A 17 -19.00 28.13 -15.91
N TYR A 18 -19.05 28.81 -17.07
CA TYR A 18 -19.23 28.18 -18.38
C TYR A 18 -18.15 27.14 -18.68
N TYR A 19 -16.88 27.48 -18.47
CA TYR A 19 -15.77 26.60 -18.86
C TYR A 19 -15.77 25.28 -18.10
N ARG A 20 -16.12 25.31 -16.81
CA ARG A 20 -16.25 24.09 -16.00
C ARG A 20 -17.38 23.19 -16.49
N LEU A 21 -18.58 23.75 -16.68
CA LEU A 21 -19.71 23.00 -17.23
C LEU A 21 -19.44 22.49 -18.65
N SER A 22 -18.60 23.20 -19.40
CA SER A 22 -18.24 22.78 -20.76
C SER A 22 -17.53 21.44 -20.84
N GLY A 23 -16.80 21.07 -19.79
CA GLY A 23 -16.26 19.73 -19.65
C GLY A 23 -17.35 18.65 -19.61
N TYR A 24 -18.56 18.94 -19.15
CA TYR A 24 -19.61 17.94 -18.95
C TYR A 24 -20.50 17.74 -20.17
N TRP A 25 -20.65 18.75 -21.04
CA TRP A 25 -21.31 18.56 -22.34
C TRP A 25 -20.35 18.20 -23.48
N TYR A 26 -19.03 18.38 -23.31
CA TYR A 26 -18.03 18.02 -24.32
C TYR A 26 -18.18 16.58 -24.88
N PRO A 27 -18.43 15.54 -24.06
CA PRO A 27 -18.61 14.16 -24.55
C PRO A 27 -19.81 13.97 -25.48
N TYR A 28 -20.79 14.88 -25.41
CA TYR A 28 -22.01 14.83 -26.21
C TYR A 28 -21.93 15.67 -27.48
N ARG A 29 -20.74 16.13 -27.86
CA ARG A 29 -20.53 16.75 -29.16
C ARG A 29 -20.59 15.71 -30.28
N GLU A 30 -21.08 16.13 -31.43
CA GLU A 30 -21.08 15.33 -32.65
C GLU A 30 -19.64 15.06 -33.07
N ARG A 31 -19.39 13.85 -33.61
CA ARG A 31 -18.11 13.55 -34.27
C ARG A 31 -18.27 13.88 -35.75
N GLU A 32 -17.28 14.54 -36.30
CA GLU A 32 -17.22 14.91 -37.71
C GLU A 32 -16.01 14.23 -38.34
N VAL A 33 -16.17 13.64 -39.52
CA VAL A 33 -15.05 13.09 -40.29
C VAL A 33 -14.42 14.24 -41.06
N ARG A 34 -13.13 14.48 -40.81
CA ARG A 34 -12.34 15.49 -41.54
C ARG A 34 -12.02 15.00 -42.95
N ALA A 35 -11.58 15.93 -43.79
CA ALA A 35 -11.20 15.65 -45.19
C ALA A 35 -10.06 14.62 -45.33
N ASP A 36 -9.24 14.43 -44.29
CA ASP A 36 -8.17 13.43 -44.23
C ASP A 36 -8.64 12.05 -43.72
N GLY A 37 -9.95 11.87 -43.51
CA GLY A 37 -10.55 10.63 -43.00
C GLY A 37 -10.47 10.48 -41.48
N THR A 38 -9.91 11.45 -40.74
CA THR A 38 -9.83 11.39 -39.27
C THR A 38 -11.11 11.88 -38.60
N GLU A 39 -11.55 11.20 -37.54
CA GLU A 39 -12.68 11.67 -36.73
C GLU A 39 -12.25 12.76 -35.75
N ALA A 40 -12.95 13.89 -35.76
CA ALA A 40 -12.77 15.00 -34.83
C ALA A 40 -14.06 15.32 -34.07
N VAL A 41 -13.93 15.96 -32.93
CA VAL A 41 -15.09 16.46 -32.17
C VAL A 41 -15.54 17.78 -32.79
N GLY A 42 -16.75 17.79 -33.37
CA GLY A 42 -17.37 18.95 -33.98
C GLY A 42 -17.90 19.96 -32.96
N PRO A 43 -18.33 21.14 -33.41
CA PRO A 43 -18.85 22.20 -32.53
C PRO A 43 -20.29 21.94 -32.05
N ARG A 44 -21.06 21.11 -32.78
CA ARG A 44 -22.46 20.81 -32.48
C ARG A 44 -22.60 19.76 -31.37
N LEU A 45 -23.65 19.90 -30.57
CA LEU A 45 -24.07 18.89 -29.59
C LEU A 45 -25.10 17.98 -30.25
N ARG A 46 -25.07 16.70 -29.89
CA ARG A 46 -26.11 15.74 -30.24
C ARG A 46 -27.49 16.28 -29.84
N GLU A 47 -28.51 15.89 -30.59
CA GLU A 47 -29.89 16.28 -30.33
C GLU A 47 -30.36 15.77 -28.95
N GLY A 48 -31.28 16.51 -28.31
CA GLY A 48 -31.86 16.12 -27.02
C GLY A 48 -31.02 16.44 -25.77
N ILE A 49 -29.78 16.93 -25.91
CA ILE A 49 -28.94 17.28 -24.75
C ILE A 49 -29.45 18.55 -24.06
N THR A 50 -29.86 18.42 -22.80
CA THR A 50 -30.38 19.49 -21.95
C THR A 50 -29.33 20.02 -20.96
N LEU A 51 -29.47 21.27 -20.53
CA LEU A 51 -28.64 21.82 -19.45
C LEU A 51 -28.83 21.07 -18.12
N SER A 52 -30.04 20.57 -17.86
CA SER A 52 -30.35 19.78 -16.66
C SER A 52 -29.53 18.48 -16.62
N LEU A 53 -29.42 17.75 -17.74
CA LEU A 53 -28.59 16.55 -17.83
C LEU A 53 -27.12 16.86 -17.51
N VAL A 54 -26.55 17.88 -18.14
CA VAL A 54 -25.16 18.31 -17.88
C VAL A 54 -24.95 18.64 -16.40
N THR A 55 -25.91 19.33 -15.79
CA THR A 55 -25.85 19.73 -14.38
C THR A 55 -25.86 18.51 -13.46
N ARG A 56 -26.73 17.53 -13.73
CA ARG A 56 -26.80 16.28 -12.94
C ARG A 56 -25.54 15.43 -13.10
N ILE A 57 -24.92 15.39 -14.27
CA ILE A 57 -23.60 14.73 -14.45
C ILE A 57 -22.50 15.47 -13.66
N TYR A 58 -22.53 16.81 -13.65
CA TYR A 58 -21.60 17.60 -12.84
C TYR A 58 -21.76 17.31 -11.33
N GLU A 59 -23.00 17.17 -10.86
CA GLU A 59 -23.33 16.82 -9.48
C GLU A 59 -22.88 15.40 -9.13
N PHE A 60 -23.18 14.41 -9.97
CA PHE A 60 -22.67 13.04 -9.83
C PHE A 60 -21.14 13.02 -9.70
N ASP A 61 -20.44 13.71 -10.59
CA ASP A 61 -18.97 13.75 -10.60
C ASP A 61 -18.41 14.50 -9.37
N ARG A 62 -19.17 15.41 -8.77
CA ARG A 62 -18.85 16.04 -7.48
C ARG A 62 -19.02 15.06 -6.32
N GLU A 63 -20.11 14.32 -6.29
CA GLU A 63 -20.35 13.26 -5.28
C GLU A 63 -19.26 12.18 -5.37
N LEU A 64 -18.90 11.77 -6.60
CA LEU A 64 -17.84 10.82 -6.85
C LEU A 64 -16.49 11.35 -6.33
N ARG A 65 -16.11 12.60 -6.64
CA ARG A 65 -14.90 13.22 -6.07
C ARG A 65 -14.88 13.19 -4.54
N SER A 66 -16.02 13.43 -3.90
CA SER A 66 -16.11 13.42 -2.44
C SER A 66 -15.80 12.04 -1.87
N LEU A 67 -16.37 10.98 -2.45
CA LEU A 67 -16.06 9.61 -2.05
C LEU A 67 -14.61 9.25 -2.37
N MET A 68 -14.08 9.64 -3.52
CA MET A 68 -12.69 9.38 -3.86
C MET A 68 -11.73 10.03 -2.86
N LEU A 69 -12.00 11.27 -2.42
CA LEU A 69 -11.18 11.95 -1.41
C LEU A 69 -11.20 11.23 -0.05
N ASP A 70 -12.36 10.77 0.39
CA ASP A 70 -12.52 9.99 1.63
C ASP A 70 -11.61 8.73 1.64
N ALA A 71 -11.64 7.94 0.55
CA ALA A 71 -10.76 6.78 0.43
C ALA A 71 -9.28 7.13 0.27
N LEU A 72 -8.97 8.16 -0.52
CA LEU A 72 -7.58 8.59 -0.72
C LEU A 72 -6.95 9.11 0.58
N GLU A 73 -7.71 9.82 1.42
CA GLU A 73 -7.28 10.26 2.74
C GLU A 73 -6.93 9.06 3.63
N THR A 74 -7.82 8.07 3.71
CA THR A 74 -7.60 6.84 4.49
C THR A 74 -6.34 6.11 4.02
N ALA A 75 -6.15 5.97 2.71
CA ALA A 75 -4.97 5.34 2.14
C ALA A 75 -3.67 6.14 2.40
N GLU A 76 -3.73 7.48 2.31
CA GLU A 76 -2.59 8.36 2.54
C GLU A 76 -2.13 8.31 4.01
N VAL A 77 -3.05 8.28 4.97
CA VAL A 77 -2.75 8.15 6.40
C VAL A 77 -2.10 6.79 6.71
N ALA A 78 -2.65 5.70 6.19
CA ALA A 78 -2.05 4.37 6.37
C ALA A 78 -0.62 4.31 5.81
N LEU A 79 -0.40 4.92 4.65
CA LEU A 79 0.93 4.98 4.04
C LEU A 79 1.93 5.81 4.86
N ARG A 80 1.50 6.94 5.46
CA ARG A 80 2.34 7.74 6.37
C ARG A 80 2.85 6.88 7.52
N PHE A 81 1.94 6.18 8.18
CA PHE A 81 2.29 5.28 9.27
C PHE A 81 3.29 4.22 8.80
N GLU A 82 2.99 3.51 7.70
CA GLU A 82 3.84 2.40 7.26
C GLU A 82 5.25 2.84 6.84
N ILE A 83 5.38 3.97 6.15
CA ILE A 83 6.71 4.52 5.79
C ILE A 83 7.44 5.00 7.04
N GLY A 84 6.78 5.77 7.91
CA GLY A 84 7.36 6.29 9.14
C GLY A 84 7.84 5.18 10.08
N HIS A 85 6.98 4.19 10.29
CA HIS A 85 7.28 3.03 11.12
C HIS A 85 8.41 2.19 10.53
N THR A 86 8.32 1.82 9.25
CA THR A 86 9.33 0.95 8.61
C THR A 86 10.72 1.60 8.60
N LEU A 87 10.82 2.87 8.20
CA LEU A 87 12.10 3.57 8.18
C LEU A 87 12.62 3.87 9.59
N GLY A 88 11.72 4.16 10.54
CA GLY A 88 12.05 4.50 11.93
C GLY A 88 12.78 3.39 12.66
N ARG A 89 12.54 2.13 12.29
CA ARG A 89 13.26 0.95 12.84
C ARG A 89 14.75 0.95 12.50
N ARG A 90 15.16 1.61 11.42
CA ARG A 90 16.57 1.71 11.03
C ARG A 90 17.28 2.81 11.79
N SER A 91 16.64 3.98 11.86
CA SER A 91 17.16 5.16 12.52
C SER A 91 16.03 6.18 12.70
N VAL A 92 16.07 6.90 13.81
CA VAL A 92 15.18 8.02 14.13
C VAL A 92 15.08 9.01 12.95
N PHE A 93 16.20 9.26 12.27
CA PHE A 93 16.31 10.18 11.14
C PHE A 93 16.64 9.48 9.82
N ALA A 94 16.19 8.23 9.63
CA ALA A 94 16.49 7.42 8.44
C ALA A 94 16.18 8.12 7.10
N HIS A 95 15.16 8.98 7.04
CA HIS A 95 14.80 9.75 5.85
C HIS A 95 15.82 10.86 5.50
N ARG A 96 16.63 11.30 6.46
CA ARG A 96 17.70 12.31 6.26
C ARG A 96 19.06 11.68 6.05
N ASP A 97 19.26 10.43 6.48
CA ASP A 97 20.54 9.71 6.34
C ASP A 97 20.61 8.94 5.00
N PRO A 98 21.49 9.34 4.06
CA PRO A 98 21.68 8.63 2.79
C PRO A 98 22.06 7.14 2.95
N ALA A 99 22.73 6.76 4.05
CA ALA A 99 23.09 5.36 4.29
C ALA A 99 21.88 4.47 4.63
N CYS A 100 20.79 5.09 5.10
CA CYS A 100 19.53 4.42 5.40
C CYS A 100 18.63 4.24 4.17
N LEU A 101 18.95 4.86 3.03
CA LEU A 101 18.12 4.87 1.82
C LEU A 101 18.77 4.07 0.68
N ASP A 102 18.06 3.96 -0.45
CA ASP A 102 18.61 3.31 -1.63
C ASP A 102 19.74 4.14 -2.25
N ALA A 103 20.78 3.46 -2.76
CA ALA A 103 21.93 4.12 -3.37
C ALA A 103 21.55 4.91 -4.63
N SER A 104 20.56 4.45 -5.41
CA SER A 104 20.07 5.15 -6.60
C SER A 104 19.35 6.46 -6.29
N PHE A 105 18.77 6.57 -5.08
CA PHE A 105 18.14 7.80 -4.60
C PHE A 105 19.17 8.75 -3.98
N SER A 106 20.14 8.19 -3.27
CA SER A 106 21.08 8.91 -2.42
C SER A 106 22.31 9.43 -3.15
N ARG A 107 22.75 8.77 -4.22
CA ARG A 107 23.92 9.16 -5.02
C ARG A 107 23.49 9.96 -6.24
N ALA A 108 24.26 11.01 -6.54
CA ALA A 108 24.09 11.73 -7.79
C ALA A 108 24.59 10.87 -8.96
N PRO A 109 23.81 10.72 -10.05
CA PRO A 109 24.34 10.21 -11.31
C PRO A 109 25.52 11.05 -11.80
N GLU A 110 26.44 10.49 -12.58
CA GLU A 110 27.63 11.21 -13.10
C GLU A 110 27.27 12.49 -13.87
N GLU A 111 26.08 12.54 -14.46
CA GLU A 111 25.60 13.64 -15.29
C GLU A 111 24.82 14.72 -14.50
N VAL A 112 24.58 14.53 -13.19
CA VAL A 112 23.73 15.42 -12.39
C VAL A 112 24.49 15.92 -11.16
N VAL A 113 24.34 17.20 -10.82
CA VAL A 113 25.06 17.84 -9.71
C VAL A 113 24.59 17.35 -8.33
N THR A 114 23.31 17.05 -8.18
CA THR A 114 22.68 16.68 -6.91
C THR A 114 21.95 15.34 -6.99
N SER A 115 21.91 14.60 -5.89
CA SER A 115 21.13 13.37 -5.82
C SER A 115 19.63 13.66 -5.69
N ALA A 116 18.79 12.69 -6.08
CA ALA A 116 17.35 12.79 -5.90
C ALA A 116 16.94 12.94 -4.43
N HIS A 117 17.72 12.37 -3.50
CA HIS A 117 17.58 12.56 -2.06
C HIS A 117 17.87 13.99 -1.64
N THR A 118 18.93 14.62 -2.16
CA THR A 118 19.26 16.02 -1.85
C THR A 118 18.14 16.97 -2.25
N GLU A 119 17.59 16.79 -3.46
CA GLU A 119 16.45 17.58 -3.92
C GLU A 119 15.18 17.33 -3.10
N TRP A 120 14.93 16.06 -2.75
CA TRP A 120 13.80 15.68 -1.92
C TRP A 120 13.93 16.30 -0.52
N LEU A 121 15.12 16.27 0.07
CA LEU A 121 15.40 16.81 1.39
C LEU A 121 15.19 18.32 1.42
N ALA A 122 15.66 19.04 0.40
CA ALA A 122 15.44 20.48 0.27
C ALA A 122 13.95 20.85 0.15
N GLU A 123 13.13 20.01 -0.50
CA GLU A 123 11.68 20.20 -0.54
C GLU A 123 11.03 19.85 0.81
N PHE A 124 11.47 18.78 1.46
CA PHE A 124 10.98 18.39 2.77
C PHE A 124 11.31 19.43 3.84
N ASP A 125 12.53 19.99 3.87
CA ASP A 125 12.94 21.02 4.82
C ASP A 125 12.06 22.27 4.75
N LYS A 126 11.59 22.63 3.54
CA LYS A 126 10.60 23.72 3.39
C LYS A 126 9.26 23.35 4.01
N GLN A 127 8.82 22.10 3.88
CA GLN A 127 7.56 21.60 4.45
C GLN A 127 7.64 21.48 5.98
N GLU A 128 8.76 21.01 6.50
CA GLU A 128 9.05 20.94 7.93
C GLU A 128 9.11 22.33 8.56
N GLY A 129 9.91 23.23 7.99
CA GLY A 129 10.11 24.59 8.51
C GLY A 129 8.85 25.45 8.48
N ARG A 130 7.96 25.27 7.48
CA ARG A 130 6.70 26.03 7.41
C ARG A 130 5.59 25.49 8.32
N SER A 131 5.71 24.26 8.82
CA SER A 131 4.62 23.65 9.60
C SER A 131 4.39 24.42 10.90
N GLN A 132 3.16 24.88 11.13
CA GLN A 132 2.74 25.61 12.34
C GLN A 132 1.74 24.79 13.18
N GLU A 133 1.62 23.50 12.91
CA GLU A 133 0.77 22.61 13.70
C GLU A 133 1.23 22.58 15.16
N ALA A 134 0.28 22.42 16.08
CA ALA A 134 0.58 22.45 17.52
C ALA A 134 1.63 21.40 17.92
N PHE A 135 1.56 20.20 17.34
CA PHE A 135 2.55 19.14 17.57
C PHE A 135 3.94 19.53 17.04
N ALA A 136 4.01 20.21 15.90
CA ALA A 136 5.25 20.62 15.25
C ALA A 136 5.96 21.72 16.05
N LEU A 137 5.20 22.68 16.56
CA LEU A 137 5.70 23.73 17.46
C LEU A 137 6.20 23.13 18.78
N HIS A 138 5.37 22.31 19.43
CA HIS A 138 5.76 21.63 20.67
C HIS A 138 7.01 20.75 20.49
N PHE A 139 7.10 20.03 19.36
CA PHE A 139 8.26 19.19 19.08
C PHE A 139 9.54 20.02 18.97
N ARG A 140 9.51 21.13 18.20
CA ARG A 140 10.68 22.00 18.03
C ARG A 140 11.16 22.61 19.34
N GLU A 141 10.22 23.04 20.19
CA GLU A 141 10.54 23.59 21.51
C GLU A 141 11.19 22.57 22.44
N LYS A 142 10.75 21.29 22.37
CA LYS A 142 11.14 20.27 23.35
C LYS A 142 12.30 19.37 22.90
N TYR A 143 12.36 19.01 21.62
CA TYR A 143 13.23 17.94 21.11
C TYR A 143 14.21 18.40 20.02
N GLY A 144 14.03 19.58 19.44
CA GLY A 144 14.94 20.17 18.45
C GLY A 144 14.31 20.36 17.07
N GLU A 145 15.10 20.89 16.14
CA GLU A 145 14.61 21.42 14.86
C GLU A 145 14.02 20.35 13.93
N HIS A 146 14.70 19.21 13.78
CA HIS A 146 14.33 18.18 12.80
C HIS A 146 13.43 17.11 13.39
N PHE A 147 12.39 16.75 12.63
CA PHE A 147 11.44 15.73 13.03
C PHE A 147 12.00 14.32 12.83
N PRO A 148 11.77 13.39 13.77
CA PRO A 148 12.00 11.98 13.53
C PRO A 148 11.03 11.50 12.44
N VAL A 149 11.39 10.42 11.74
CA VAL A 149 10.70 10.04 10.49
C VAL A 149 9.19 9.83 10.65
N TRP A 150 8.71 9.32 11.79
CA TRP A 150 7.28 9.13 12.07
C TRP A 150 6.51 10.42 12.37
N VAL A 151 7.19 11.50 12.77
CA VAL A 151 6.60 12.84 12.87
C VAL A 151 6.73 13.57 11.53
N ALA A 152 7.84 13.37 10.84
CA ALA A 152 8.12 13.94 9.52
C ALA A 152 7.03 13.58 8.50
N THR A 153 6.55 12.33 8.50
CA THR A 153 5.49 11.87 7.58
C THR A 153 4.18 12.66 7.72
N GLU A 154 3.88 13.21 8.90
CA GLU A 154 2.66 13.99 9.15
C GLU A 154 2.68 15.37 8.49
N VAL A 155 3.86 15.94 8.26
CA VAL A 155 4.00 17.24 7.58
C VAL A 155 4.27 17.11 6.07
N MET A 156 4.54 15.89 5.58
CA MET A 156 4.77 15.63 4.17
C MET A 156 3.48 15.75 3.35
N THR A 157 3.60 16.41 2.18
CA THR A 157 2.60 16.23 1.12
C THR A 157 2.62 14.79 0.60
N PHE A 158 1.50 14.33 0.01
CA PHE A 158 1.45 13.00 -0.60
C PHE A 158 2.56 12.79 -1.65
N GLY A 159 2.89 13.83 -2.43
CA GLY A 159 4.00 13.77 -3.40
C GLY A 159 5.35 13.52 -2.73
N THR A 160 5.67 14.27 -1.68
CA THR A 160 6.90 14.08 -0.89
C THR A 160 6.97 12.68 -0.28
N LEU A 161 5.86 12.20 0.28
CA LEU A 161 5.74 10.87 0.88
C LEU A 161 5.99 9.74 -0.14
N THR A 162 5.33 9.80 -1.30
CA THR A 162 5.54 8.79 -2.38
C THR A 162 6.96 8.80 -2.94
N ARG A 163 7.61 9.97 -3.02
CA ARG A 163 9.02 10.07 -3.45
C ARG A 163 9.97 9.48 -2.40
N LEU A 164 9.69 9.65 -1.10
CA LEU A 164 10.43 8.97 -0.04
C LEU A 164 10.28 7.45 -0.13
N TYR A 165 9.05 6.95 -0.35
CA TYR A 165 8.83 5.52 -0.59
C TYR A 165 9.66 4.99 -1.76
N SER A 166 9.66 5.69 -2.90
CA SER A 166 10.50 5.29 -4.05
C SER A 166 12.00 5.32 -3.76
N GLY A 167 12.44 6.18 -2.84
CA GLY A 167 13.83 6.30 -2.41
C GLY A 167 14.25 5.37 -1.27
N ALA A 168 13.30 4.69 -0.62
CA ALA A 168 13.59 3.69 0.40
C ALA A 168 14.25 2.45 -0.20
N LYS A 169 14.96 1.67 0.63
CA LYS A 169 15.62 0.44 0.16
C LYS A 169 14.59 -0.53 -0.38
N GLN A 170 15.01 -1.34 -1.36
CA GLN A 170 14.14 -2.34 -1.98
C GLN A 170 13.42 -3.23 -0.95
N ALA A 171 14.13 -3.70 0.08
CA ALA A 171 13.54 -4.53 1.13
C ALA A 171 12.42 -3.81 1.91
N ASP A 172 12.61 -2.52 2.22
CA ASP A 172 11.62 -1.72 2.94
C ASP A 172 10.38 -1.48 2.04
N ARG A 173 10.60 -1.25 0.75
CA ARG A 173 9.52 -1.07 -0.23
C ARG A 173 8.68 -2.32 -0.43
N GLU A 174 9.34 -3.48 -0.51
CA GLU A 174 8.69 -4.79 -0.61
C GLU A 174 7.91 -5.10 0.67
N LEU A 175 8.48 -4.83 1.84
CA LEU A 175 7.80 -5.02 3.12
C LEU A 175 6.53 -4.18 3.21
N ILE A 176 6.62 -2.88 2.90
CA ILE A 176 5.46 -1.99 2.89
C ILE A 176 4.41 -2.50 1.89
N ALA A 177 4.80 -2.83 0.65
CA ALA A 177 3.86 -3.36 -0.35
C ALA A 177 3.14 -4.63 0.14
N LEU A 178 3.88 -5.54 0.78
CA LEU A 178 3.34 -6.77 1.37
C LEU A 178 2.28 -6.48 2.43
N LYS A 179 2.48 -5.46 3.29
CA LYS A 179 1.49 -5.08 4.31
C LYS A 179 0.15 -4.59 3.73
N PHE A 180 0.16 -4.13 2.48
CA PHE A 180 -1.05 -3.78 1.73
C PHE A 180 -1.57 -4.91 0.83
N ASP A 181 -1.06 -6.15 0.99
CA ASP A 181 -1.32 -7.31 0.12
C ASP A 181 -0.95 -7.08 -1.36
N VAL A 182 -0.07 -6.11 -1.64
CA VAL A 182 0.39 -5.84 -2.99
C VAL A 182 1.54 -6.78 -3.28
N VAL A 183 1.24 -7.91 -3.93
CA VAL A 183 2.15 -9.02 -4.13
C VAL A 183 2.35 -9.41 -5.59
N THR A 184 3.53 -9.96 -5.87
CA THR A 184 3.87 -10.59 -7.16
C THR A 184 3.14 -11.92 -7.30
N THR A 185 3.18 -12.53 -8.50
CA THR A 185 2.70 -13.91 -8.71
C THR A 185 3.44 -14.92 -7.85
N SER A 186 4.70 -14.63 -7.51
CA SER A 186 5.42 -15.48 -6.60
C SER A 186 4.84 -15.36 -5.19
N GLY A 187 4.34 -14.20 -4.76
CA GLY A 187 3.80 -13.94 -3.43
C GLY A 187 4.62 -12.93 -2.61
N ARG A 188 5.73 -12.41 -3.17
CA ARG A 188 6.57 -11.34 -2.61
C ARG A 188 5.89 -9.99 -2.68
N GLY A 189 6.19 -9.07 -1.76
CA GLY A 189 5.73 -7.69 -1.89
C GLY A 189 6.18 -7.07 -3.21
N ASP A 190 5.24 -6.58 -4.01
CA ASP A 190 5.49 -6.00 -5.32
C ASP A 190 5.69 -4.48 -5.20
N ALA A 191 6.93 -4.10 -4.87
CA ALA A 191 7.34 -2.71 -4.74
C ALA A 191 7.13 -1.90 -6.02
N ALA A 192 7.24 -2.52 -7.20
CA ALA A 192 7.09 -1.83 -8.48
C ALA A 192 5.61 -1.52 -8.76
N LEU A 193 4.74 -2.52 -8.59
CA LEU A 193 3.29 -2.36 -8.69
C LEU A 193 2.78 -1.32 -7.69
N PHE A 194 3.22 -1.41 -6.43
CA PHE A 194 2.79 -0.43 -5.42
C PHE A 194 3.27 0.98 -5.73
N SER A 195 4.50 1.15 -6.25
CA SER A 195 4.99 2.46 -6.71
C SER A 195 4.12 3.04 -7.84
N ASN A 196 3.69 2.20 -8.78
CA ASN A 196 2.78 2.60 -9.84
C ASN A 196 1.41 3.04 -9.28
N TRP A 197 0.84 2.27 -8.36
CA TRP A 197 -0.42 2.60 -7.70
C TRP A 197 -0.32 3.93 -6.94
N LEU A 198 0.73 4.12 -6.13
CA LEU A 198 0.94 5.36 -5.38
C LEU A 198 1.05 6.58 -6.31
N ASN A 199 1.72 6.46 -7.44
CA ASN A 199 1.79 7.54 -8.43
C ASN A 199 0.41 7.86 -9.03
N GLN A 200 -0.39 6.82 -9.31
CA GLN A 200 -1.74 6.97 -9.84
C GLN A 200 -2.69 7.58 -8.80
N LEU A 201 -2.67 7.10 -7.55
CA LEU A 201 -3.47 7.62 -6.44
C LEU A 201 -3.12 9.08 -6.14
N ARG A 202 -1.83 9.44 -6.14
CA ARG A 202 -1.38 10.84 -6.05
C ARG A 202 -1.96 11.69 -7.19
N HIS A 203 -1.94 11.18 -8.42
CA HIS A 203 -2.55 11.87 -9.56
C HIS A 203 -4.06 12.06 -9.35
N MET A 204 -4.77 11.03 -8.92
CA MET A 204 -6.22 11.09 -8.65
C MET A 204 -6.55 12.06 -7.51
N ARG A 205 -5.78 12.06 -6.42
CA ARG A 205 -5.90 13.00 -5.30
C ARG A 205 -5.78 14.43 -5.78
N ASN A 206 -4.79 14.72 -6.62
CA ASN A 206 -4.62 16.05 -7.20
C ASN A 206 -5.78 16.44 -8.13
N LEU A 207 -6.29 15.51 -8.96
CA LEU A 207 -7.48 15.77 -9.77
C LEU A 207 -8.69 16.14 -8.89
N CYS A 208 -8.91 15.39 -7.81
CA CYS A 208 -10.01 15.66 -6.87
C CYS A 208 -9.85 17.02 -6.18
N ALA A 209 -8.65 17.30 -5.64
CA ALA A 209 -8.33 18.55 -4.95
C ALA A 209 -8.44 19.79 -5.85
N HIS A 210 -8.15 19.64 -7.15
CA HIS A 210 -8.34 20.70 -8.15
C HIS A 210 -9.75 20.71 -8.77
N HIS A 211 -10.70 19.94 -8.22
CA HIS A 211 -12.08 19.83 -8.71
C HIS A 211 -12.19 19.48 -10.20
N SER A 212 -11.28 18.63 -10.68
CA SER A 212 -11.25 18.17 -12.06
C SER A 212 -12.34 17.13 -12.33
N ARG A 213 -12.77 17.05 -13.59
CA ARG A 213 -13.69 16.00 -14.06
C ARG A 213 -13.07 14.60 -13.94
N LEU A 214 -13.80 13.63 -13.38
CA LEU A 214 -13.35 12.24 -13.20
C LEU A 214 -14.09 11.24 -14.08
N TRP A 215 -15.43 11.27 -14.08
CA TRP A 215 -16.28 10.14 -14.46
C TRP A 215 -15.91 9.47 -15.79
N ASN A 216 -15.61 10.23 -16.84
CA ASN A 216 -15.24 9.70 -18.16
C ASN A 216 -13.86 10.19 -18.67
N ARG A 217 -12.94 10.47 -17.76
CA ARG A 217 -11.58 10.91 -18.09
C ARG A 217 -10.67 9.74 -18.44
N VAL A 218 -9.79 9.90 -19.44
CA VAL A 218 -8.61 9.04 -19.61
C VAL A 218 -7.51 9.61 -18.72
N LEU A 219 -6.99 8.79 -17.81
CA LEU A 219 -5.91 9.17 -16.92
C LEU A 219 -4.58 9.09 -17.66
N ASN A 220 -3.69 10.06 -17.39
CA ASN A 220 -2.35 10.08 -17.98
C ASN A 220 -1.40 9.07 -17.31
N VAL A 221 -1.75 8.62 -16.11
CA VAL A 221 -1.02 7.61 -15.35
C VAL A 221 -1.89 6.34 -15.35
N GLU A 222 -1.44 5.34 -16.09
CA GLU A 222 -2.11 4.04 -16.18
C GLU A 222 -1.65 3.13 -15.04
N LEU A 223 -2.58 2.34 -14.49
CA LEU A 223 -2.26 1.28 -13.56
C LEU A 223 -1.51 0.15 -14.26
N SER A 224 -0.49 -0.41 -13.63
CA SER A 224 0.18 -1.63 -14.09
C SER A 224 -0.74 -2.86 -13.95
N GLU A 225 -0.43 -3.92 -14.70
CA GLU A 225 -1.18 -5.18 -14.60
C GLU A 225 -1.00 -5.82 -13.22
N THR A 226 -2.07 -6.46 -12.73
CA THR A 226 -2.21 -6.98 -11.36
C THR A 226 -2.07 -8.51 -11.29
N ARG A 227 -1.07 -9.07 -11.99
CA ARG A 227 -0.96 -10.53 -12.24
C ARG A 227 -0.87 -11.40 -10.97
N GLY A 228 -0.46 -10.84 -9.83
CA GLY A 228 -0.36 -11.55 -8.54
C GLY A 228 -1.58 -11.42 -7.62
N ILE A 229 -2.63 -10.69 -8.02
CA ILE A 229 -3.74 -10.34 -7.13
C ILE A 229 -5.06 -10.76 -7.79
N ALA A 230 -5.55 -11.94 -7.42
CA ALA A 230 -6.75 -12.54 -8.03
C ALA A 230 -8.01 -11.66 -7.89
N GLU A 231 -8.12 -10.89 -6.80
CA GLU A 231 -9.23 -9.97 -6.53
C GLU A 231 -9.30 -8.80 -7.52
N LEU A 232 -8.23 -8.56 -8.28
CA LEU A 232 -8.09 -7.49 -9.26
C LEU A 232 -7.94 -8.01 -10.70
N ALA A 233 -8.28 -9.27 -10.94
CA ALA A 233 -8.11 -9.92 -12.25
C ALA A 233 -8.99 -9.34 -13.36
N ASP A 234 -10.04 -8.59 -13.02
CA ASP A 234 -10.97 -7.94 -13.93
C ASP A 234 -10.47 -6.58 -14.47
N LEU A 235 -9.36 -6.06 -13.93
CA LEU A 235 -8.74 -4.81 -14.40
C LEU A 235 -8.09 -4.97 -15.78
N ASN A 236 -8.90 -4.80 -16.83
CA ASN A 236 -8.43 -4.77 -18.22
C ASN A 236 -7.72 -3.45 -18.59
N SER A 237 -7.17 -3.36 -19.81
CA SER A 237 -6.45 -2.18 -20.30
C SER A 237 -7.27 -0.88 -20.25
N ILE A 238 -8.59 -0.95 -20.48
CA ILE A 238 -9.47 0.22 -20.37
C ILE A 238 -9.62 0.62 -18.90
N SER A 239 -9.88 -0.36 -18.02
CA SER A 239 -10.03 -0.16 -16.57
C SER A 239 -8.84 0.59 -15.97
N ARG A 240 -7.62 0.17 -16.35
CA ARG A 240 -6.35 0.68 -15.82
C ARG A 240 -6.06 2.15 -16.16
N SER A 241 -6.71 2.70 -17.19
CA SER A 241 -6.55 4.10 -17.62
C SER A 241 -7.76 4.98 -17.25
N ARG A 242 -8.70 4.47 -16.45
CA ARG A 242 -9.98 5.12 -16.14
C ARG A 242 -10.28 5.12 -14.64
N VAL A 243 -11.35 5.81 -14.26
CA VAL A 243 -11.72 5.97 -12.84
C VAL A 243 -12.03 4.63 -12.17
N TYR A 244 -12.63 3.66 -12.91
CA TYR A 244 -12.90 2.33 -12.39
C TYR A 244 -11.66 1.68 -11.77
N GLY A 245 -10.53 1.62 -12.48
CA GLY A 245 -9.32 1.01 -11.95
C GLY A 245 -8.85 1.64 -10.64
N THR A 246 -9.01 2.96 -10.51
CA THR A 246 -8.67 3.67 -9.26
C THR A 246 -9.61 3.29 -8.12
N ILE A 247 -10.91 3.24 -8.41
CA ILE A 247 -11.95 2.86 -7.45
C ILE A 247 -11.68 1.43 -6.96
N THR A 248 -11.38 0.49 -7.86
CA THR A 248 -11.10 -0.91 -7.53
C THR A 248 -9.83 -1.06 -6.70
N VAL A 249 -8.74 -0.35 -7.05
CA VAL A 249 -7.51 -0.34 -6.24
C VAL A 249 -7.77 0.24 -4.85
N LEU A 250 -8.54 1.33 -4.73
CA LEU A 250 -8.91 1.88 -3.43
C LEU A 250 -9.78 0.91 -2.61
N ALA A 251 -10.78 0.27 -3.23
CA ALA A 251 -11.60 -0.74 -2.55
C ALA A 251 -10.73 -1.89 -2.01
N PHE A 252 -9.78 -2.37 -2.82
CA PHE A 252 -8.83 -3.38 -2.41
C PHE A 252 -7.99 -2.93 -1.21
N LEU A 253 -7.36 -1.75 -1.28
CA LEU A 253 -6.53 -1.22 -0.20
C LEU A 253 -7.33 -0.95 1.08
N LEU A 254 -8.51 -0.34 0.98
CA LEU A 254 -9.35 0.00 2.13
C LEU A 254 -9.81 -1.25 2.88
N ALA A 255 -10.07 -2.35 2.19
CA ALA A 255 -10.39 -3.62 2.84
C ALA A 255 -9.23 -4.19 3.68
N ARG A 256 -7.98 -3.75 3.45
CA ARG A 256 -6.81 -4.08 4.28
C ARG A 256 -6.61 -3.07 5.40
N ILE A 257 -6.80 -1.80 5.10
CA ILE A 257 -6.50 -0.67 6.00
C ILE A 257 -7.57 -0.49 7.07
N SER A 258 -8.84 -0.57 6.68
CA SER A 258 -9.98 -0.34 7.56
C SER A 258 -11.06 -1.41 7.31
N PRO A 259 -10.84 -2.66 7.79
CA PRO A 259 -11.82 -3.72 7.67
C PRO A 259 -13.12 -3.31 8.36
N GLY A 260 -14.21 -3.20 7.60
CA GLY A 260 -15.51 -2.73 8.10
C GLY A 260 -15.91 -1.32 7.65
N ALA A 261 -15.03 -0.59 6.96
CA ALA A 261 -15.41 0.64 6.29
C ALA A 261 -16.51 0.38 5.23
N ASP A 262 -17.53 1.22 5.20
CA ASP A 262 -18.67 1.12 4.29
C ASP A 262 -18.43 1.82 2.93
N TRP A 263 -17.22 2.36 2.72
CA TRP A 263 -16.87 3.19 1.56
C TRP A 263 -17.19 2.47 0.24
N GLN A 264 -16.85 1.18 0.17
CA GLN A 264 -17.11 0.36 -0.99
C GLN A 264 -18.60 0.27 -1.33
N THR A 265 -19.45 0.08 -0.31
CA THR A 265 -20.90 0.07 -0.46
C THR A 265 -21.42 1.43 -0.90
N ARG A 266 -20.89 2.53 -0.33
CA ARG A 266 -21.27 3.90 -0.70
C ARG A 266 -20.93 4.24 -2.15
N VAL A 267 -19.71 3.91 -2.61
CA VAL A 267 -19.31 4.19 -4.01
C VAL A 267 -20.06 3.31 -4.99
N ARG A 268 -20.28 2.03 -4.67
CA ARG A 268 -21.10 1.12 -5.48
C ARG A 268 -22.52 1.69 -5.67
N LYS A 269 -23.18 2.06 -4.56
CA LYS A 269 -24.52 2.65 -4.57
C LYS A 269 -24.57 3.92 -5.43
N LEU A 270 -23.61 4.83 -5.25
CA LEU A 270 -23.55 6.06 -6.04
C LEU A 270 -23.44 5.75 -7.54
N ILE A 271 -22.57 4.81 -7.93
CA ILE A 271 -22.39 4.43 -9.33
C ILE A 271 -23.69 3.83 -9.89
N GLU A 272 -24.28 2.84 -9.21
CA GLU A 272 -25.50 2.16 -9.66
C GLU A 272 -26.68 3.13 -9.81
N GLU A 273 -26.93 3.96 -8.80
CA GLU A 273 -28.03 4.92 -8.80
C GLU A 273 -27.83 5.97 -9.90
N ARG A 274 -26.68 6.66 -9.91
CA ARG A 274 -26.46 7.80 -10.81
C ARG A 274 -26.32 7.38 -12.27
N THR A 275 -25.67 6.26 -12.55
CA THR A 275 -25.48 5.84 -13.96
C THR A 275 -26.78 5.32 -14.57
N THR A 276 -27.64 4.66 -13.78
CA THR A 276 -29.02 4.32 -14.17
C THR A 276 -29.86 5.58 -14.38
N GLU A 277 -29.87 6.49 -13.41
CA GLU A 277 -30.65 7.74 -13.41
C GLU A 277 -30.31 8.67 -14.60
N LEU A 278 -29.07 8.62 -15.07
CA LEU A 278 -28.52 9.46 -16.14
C LEU A 278 -28.29 8.73 -17.46
N ALA A 279 -28.62 7.42 -17.51
CA ALA A 279 -28.36 6.54 -18.66
C ALA A 279 -26.90 6.62 -19.17
N LEU A 280 -25.93 6.60 -18.25
CA LEU A 280 -24.51 6.68 -18.57
C LEU A 280 -23.94 5.28 -18.89
N GLU A 281 -23.15 5.21 -19.96
CA GLU A 281 -22.43 3.99 -20.29
C GLU A 281 -21.24 3.79 -19.34
N LEU A 282 -21.33 2.78 -18.49
CA LEU A 282 -20.29 2.39 -17.52
C LEU A 282 -18.91 2.13 -18.17
N ALA A 283 -18.90 1.62 -19.40
CA ALA A 283 -17.66 1.42 -20.17
C ALA A 283 -16.86 2.71 -20.37
N SER A 284 -17.52 3.88 -20.46
CA SER A 284 -16.84 5.19 -20.57
C SER A 284 -16.05 5.58 -19.32
N MET A 285 -16.44 4.99 -18.17
CA MET A 285 -15.79 5.12 -16.87
C MET A 285 -14.79 3.99 -16.61
N GLY A 286 -14.66 3.05 -17.54
CA GLY A 286 -13.74 1.90 -17.50
C GLY A 286 -14.26 0.67 -16.78
N PHE A 287 -15.55 0.61 -16.42
CA PHE A 287 -16.13 -0.55 -15.76
C PHE A 287 -16.29 -1.70 -16.78
N PRO A 288 -15.79 -2.91 -16.46
CA PRO A 288 -16.04 -4.09 -17.29
C PRO A 288 -17.50 -4.55 -17.16
N PRO A 289 -18.00 -5.34 -18.12
CA PRO A 289 -19.29 -6.03 -17.97
C PRO A 289 -19.30 -6.89 -16.70
N ALA A 290 -20.42 -6.89 -15.97
CA ALA A 290 -20.63 -7.68 -14.76
C ALA A 290 -19.57 -7.44 -13.65
N TRP A 291 -19.04 -6.21 -13.54
CA TRP A 291 -18.10 -5.82 -12.49
C TRP A 291 -18.66 -6.07 -11.09
N GLU A 292 -19.98 -5.96 -10.90
CA GLU A 292 -20.70 -6.20 -9.65
C GLU A 292 -20.57 -7.65 -9.16
N ALA A 293 -20.31 -8.59 -10.08
CA ALA A 293 -20.19 -10.01 -9.77
C ALA A 293 -18.79 -10.40 -9.30
N THR A 294 -17.79 -9.53 -9.48
CA THR A 294 -16.40 -9.81 -9.09
C THR A 294 -16.27 -9.90 -7.57
N THR A 295 -15.32 -10.71 -7.10
CA THR A 295 -15.14 -11.04 -5.67
C THR A 295 -15.09 -9.80 -4.78
N LEU A 296 -14.32 -8.78 -5.20
CA LEU A 296 -14.15 -7.56 -4.42
C LEU A 296 -15.50 -6.89 -4.20
N TRP A 297 -16.34 -6.77 -5.24
CA TRP A 297 -17.59 -6.00 -5.21
C TRP A 297 -18.79 -6.71 -4.57
N GLN A 298 -18.64 -7.97 -4.12
CA GLN A 298 -19.70 -8.70 -3.44
C GLN A 298 -20.03 -8.07 -2.06
N PRO A 299 -21.31 -7.96 -1.66
CA PRO A 299 -21.71 -7.31 -0.39
C PRO A 299 -21.12 -7.93 0.88
N ASN A 300 -20.77 -9.22 0.81
CA ASN A 300 -20.18 -9.99 1.90
C ASN A 300 -18.67 -10.20 1.73
N TYR A 301 -18.03 -9.46 0.83
CA TYR A 301 -16.59 -9.54 0.64
C TYR A 301 -15.86 -9.33 1.98
N ARG A 302 -14.91 -10.23 2.25
CA ARG A 302 -13.98 -10.13 3.37
C ARG A 302 -12.60 -10.51 2.86
N ARG A 303 -11.59 -9.76 3.33
CA ARG A 303 -10.19 -10.18 3.20
C ARG A 303 -10.05 -11.58 3.80
N ASP A 304 -9.28 -12.44 3.14
CA ASP A 304 -8.99 -13.77 3.64
C ASP A 304 -8.42 -13.70 5.08
N PRO A 305 -9.10 -14.27 6.09
CA PRO A 305 -8.66 -14.22 7.48
C PRO A 305 -7.26 -14.81 7.67
N SER A 306 -6.89 -15.83 6.91
CA SER A 306 -5.57 -16.44 7.00
C SER A 306 -4.47 -15.49 6.53
N VAL A 307 -4.72 -14.69 5.50
CA VAL A 307 -3.80 -13.64 5.03
C VAL A 307 -3.71 -12.52 6.05
N ALA A 308 -4.86 -12.09 6.59
CA ALA A 308 -4.91 -11.05 7.62
C ALA A 308 -4.11 -11.43 8.88
N ASP A 309 -4.30 -12.66 9.37
CA ASP A 309 -3.56 -13.22 10.50
C ASP A 309 -2.05 -13.24 10.22
N ARG A 310 -1.65 -13.72 9.04
CA ARG A 310 -0.24 -13.78 8.63
C ARG A 310 0.39 -12.39 8.57
N MET A 311 -0.33 -11.39 8.05
CA MET A 311 0.17 -10.01 8.01
C MET A 311 0.29 -9.40 9.41
N ALA A 312 -0.64 -9.71 10.32
CA ALA A 312 -0.55 -9.27 11.71
C ALA A 312 0.71 -9.83 12.39
N LEU A 313 1.06 -11.10 12.15
CA LEU A 313 2.26 -11.73 12.71
C LEU A 313 3.57 -11.05 12.30
N ILE A 314 3.63 -10.45 11.11
CA ILE A 314 4.84 -9.80 10.60
C ILE A 314 4.83 -8.28 10.77
N ALA A 315 3.75 -7.69 11.26
CA ALA A 315 3.61 -6.24 11.36
C ALA A 315 4.72 -5.59 12.22
N ASP A 316 5.07 -6.26 13.33
CA ASP A 316 6.02 -5.76 14.33
C ASP A 316 7.37 -6.50 14.32
N VAL A 317 7.51 -7.52 13.48
CA VAL A 317 8.74 -8.32 13.38
C VAL A 317 9.68 -7.69 12.36
N ASP A 318 10.97 -7.51 12.71
CA ASP A 318 11.94 -7.02 11.73
C ASP A 318 12.20 -8.15 10.75
N LEU A 319 12.00 -7.91 9.47
CA LEU A 319 12.15 -8.92 8.43
C LEU A 319 13.35 -8.60 7.54
N ALA A 320 14.19 -9.60 7.34
CA ALA A 320 15.38 -9.52 6.53
C ALA A 320 15.30 -10.46 5.32
N THR A 321 15.84 -10.00 4.19
CA THR A 321 16.09 -10.87 3.05
C THR A 321 17.19 -11.87 3.39
N GLY A 322 17.25 -13.00 2.66
CA GLY A 322 18.37 -13.95 2.82
C GLY A 322 19.75 -13.32 2.63
N ARG A 323 19.88 -12.25 1.82
CA ARG A 323 21.14 -11.49 1.72
C ARG A 323 21.44 -10.73 3.02
N ALA A 324 20.47 -9.99 3.53
CA ALA A 324 20.64 -9.23 4.78
C ALA A 324 20.92 -10.15 5.98
N MET A 325 20.31 -11.34 6.03
CA MET A 325 20.64 -12.36 7.03
C MET A 325 22.09 -12.81 6.92
N ARG A 326 22.60 -13.06 5.71
CA ARG A 326 24.02 -13.41 5.53
C ARG A 326 24.94 -12.30 6.01
N ASP A 327 24.63 -11.05 5.72
CA ASP A 327 25.48 -9.92 6.09
C ASP A 327 25.64 -9.78 7.63
N ARG A 328 24.67 -10.31 8.40
CA ARG A 328 24.70 -10.37 9.87
C ARG A 328 25.45 -11.58 10.46
N LEU A 329 25.78 -12.60 9.66
CA LEU A 329 26.53 -13.79 10.10
C LEU A 329 28.04 -13.50 10.21
N LEU A 330 28.41 -12.56 11.07
CA LEU A 330 29.77 -12.05 11.23
C LEU A 330 30.75 -13.05 11.86
N SER A 331 30.25 -14.08 12.56
CA SER A 331 31.07 -15.20 13.08
C SER A 331 31.69 -16.06 11.97
N ARG A 332 31.17 -15.95 10.73
CA ARG A 332 31.58 -16.74 9.57
C ARG A 332 32.31 -15.89 8.55
N ALA A 333 33.28 -16.50 7.88
CA ALA A 333 33.93 -15.89 6.73
C ALA A 333 32.90 -15.61 5.61
N GLU A 334 33.06 -14.52 4.87
CA GLU A 334 32.07 -14.06 3.88
C GLU A 334 31.65 -15.16 2.89
N LYS A 335 32.62 -15.94 2.41
CA LYS A 335 32.43 -17.07 1.49
C LYS A 335 31.59 -18.22 2.07
N GLU A 336 31.51 -18.35 3.41
CA GLU A 336 30.82 -19.44 4.13
C GLU A 336 29.40 -19.05 4.58
N ARG A 337 29.08 -17.75 4.63
CA ARG A 337 27.80 -17.26 5.16
C ARG A 337 26.59 -17.81 4.41
N ARG A 338 26.71 -18.02 3.09
CA ARG A 338 25.64 -18.62 2.28
C ARG A 338 25.41 -20.09 2.61
N SER A 339 26.47 -20.89 2.68
CA SER A 339 26.36 -22.31 3.05
C SER A 339 25.89 -22.48 4.48
N TRP A 340 26.33 -21.62 5.40
CA TRP A 340 25.91 -21.63 6.80
C TRP A 340 24.43 -21.29 6.96
N LEU A 341 23.94 -20.22 6.31
CA LEU A 341 22.51 -19.90 6.32
C LEU A 341 21.66 -21.05 5.76
N ASN A 342 22.13 -21.70 4.69
CA ASN A 342 21.46 -22.87 4.12
C ASN A 342 21.45 -24.06 5.09
N TYR A 343 22.55 -24.31 5.80
CA TYR A 343 22.64 -25.34 6.82
C TYR A 343 21.64 -25.08 7.96
N LEU A 344 21.61 -23.86 8.52
CA LEU A 344 20.65 -23.48 9.56
C LEU A 344 19.20 -23.67 9.11
N ARG A 345 18.88 -23.36 7.84
CA ARG A 345 17.57 -23.62 7.25
C ARG A 345 17.26 -25.11 7.16
N GLN A 346 18.22 -25.93 6.73
CA GLN A 346 18.06 -27.38 6.63
C GLN A 346 17.90 -28.06 7.99
N GLN A 347 18.49 -27.50 9.04
CA GLN A 347 18.29 -27.99 10.41
C GLN A 347 16.98 -27.49 11.02
N HIS A 348 16.21 -26.62 10.36
CA HIS A 348 15.03 -25.95 10.92
C HIS A 348 15.33 -25.02 12.11
N ALA A 349 16.59 -24.62 12.28
CA ALA A 349 17.02 -23.66 13.28
C ALA A 349 16.53 -22.24 12.99
N LEU A 350 16.18 -21.92 11.74
CA LEU A 350 15.64 -20.63 11.32
C LEU A 350 14.20 -20.74 10.80
N ILE A 351 13.37 -19.82 11.27
CA ILE A 351 12.08 -19.48 10.68
C ILE A 351 12.33 -18.73 9.38
N ARG A 352 11.76 -19.28 8.30
CA ARG A 352 11.62 -18.62 7.02
C ARG A 352 10.14 -18.35 6.80
N ILE A 353 9.76 -17.09 6.68
CA ILE A 353 8.41 -16.70 6.30
C ILE A 353 8.23 -16.89 4.80
N PRO A 354 7.30 -17.78 4.39
CA PRO A 354 7.03 -18.03 2.99
C PRO A 354 6.22 -16.85 2.44
N VAL A 355 6.96 -15.91 1.89
CA VAL A 355 6.42 -14.79 1.13
C VAL A 355 6.76 -15.08 -0.32
N GLY A 356 6.03 -16.04 -0.87
CA GLY A 356 6.14 -16.48 -2.24
C GLY A 356 7.34 -17.34 -2.66
N ASP A 357 7.56 -17.48 -3.97
CA ASP A 357 8.67 -18.26 -4.54
C ASP A 357 10.05 -17.60 -4.29
N ASP A 358 10.74 -18.05 -3.24
CA ASP A 358 12.18 -17.95 -2.89
C ASP A 358 12.82 -16.52 -2.81
N PRO A 359 13.71 -16.23 -1.83
CA PRO A 359 14.16 -17.04 -0.69
C PRO A 359 13.35 -16.87 0.60
N GLY A 360 12.18 -16.23 0.54
CA GLY A 360 11.39 -15.88 1.72
C GLY A 360 12.03 -14.76 2.55
N LEU A 361 11.31 -14.32 3.58
CA LEU A 361 11.79 -13.33 4.54
C LEU A 361 12.12 -14.02 5.87
N TYR A 362 13.09 -13.49 6.59
CA TYR A 362 13.54 -14.06 7.86
C TYR A 362 13.32 -13.05 8.97
N PRO A 363 12.65 -13.43 10.07
CA PRO A 363 12.66 -12.64 11.30
C PRO A 363 14.10 -12.38 11.75
N SER A 364 14.46 -11.12 11.87
CA SER A 364 15.83 -10.67 12.12
C SER A 364 16.31 -10.98 13.52
N PHE A 365 15.40 -11.07 14.51
CA PHE A 365 15.71 -11.38 15.92
C PHE A 365 16.46 -12.71 16.10
N GLN A 366 16.41 -13.59 15.09
CA GLN A 366 17.02 -14.90 15.14
C GLN A 366 18.56 -14.84 15.12
N ILE A 367 19.15 -13.77 14.58
CA ILE A 367 20.60 -13.55 14.57
C ILE A 367 20.96 -12.61 15.72
N SER A 368 21.85 -13.08 16.58
CA SER A 368 22.42 -12.26 17.65
C SER A 368 23.50 -11.35 17.08
N GLU A 369 23.34 -10.03 17.25
CA GLU A 369 24.34 -9.06 16.83
C GLU A 369 25.66 -9.22 17.61
N THR A 370 25.59 -9.61 18.89
CA THR A 370 26.77 -9.79 19.75
C THR A 370 27.56 -11.04 19.36
N MET A 371 26.87 -12.12 18.99
CA MET A 371 27.51 -13.37 18.57
C MET A 371 27.89 -13.37 17.08
N GLY A 372 27.22 -12.54 16.28
CA GLY A 372 27.34 -12.58 14.82
C GLY A 372 26.89 -13.91 14.22
N ASP A 373 25.99 -14.64 14.89
CA ASP A 373 25.44 -15.93 14.48
C ASP A 373 24.04 -16.11 15.08
N ILE A 374 23.37 -17.22 14.77
CA ILE A 374 22.08 -17.58 15.37
C ILE A 374 22.19 -17.66 16.90
N HIS A 375 21.20 -17.14 17.62
CA HIS A 375 21.15 -17.30 19.07
C HIS A 375 20.85 -18.78 19.41
N PRO A 376 21.64 -19.46 20.28
CA PRO A 376 21.47 -20.89 20.55
C PRO A 376 20.05 -21.29 20.97
N ALA A 377 19.47 -20.54 21.93
CA ALA A 377 18.09 -20.79 22.37
C ALA A 377 17.05 -20.64 21.25
N VAL A 378 17.28 -19.73 20.28
CA VAL A 378 16.37 -19.56 19.13
C VAL A 378 16.44 -20.80 18.24
N GLY A 379 17.66 -21.26 17.92
CA GLY A 379 17.86 -22.48 17.13
C GLY A 379 17.16 -23.68 17.78
N ASP A 380 17.46 -23.94 19.05
CA ASP A 380 16.90 -25.08 19.79
C ASP A 380 15.36 -25.05 19.88
N ILE A 381 14.78 -23.87 20.12
CA ILE A 381 13.32 -23.68 20.20
C ILE A 381 12.68 -23.89 18.83
N ASN A 382 13.25 -23.31 17.76
CA ASN A 382 12.74 -23.46 16.40
C ASN A 382 12.77 -24.92 15.95
N GLU A 383 13.87 -25.63 16.20
CA GLU A 383 13.99 -27.06 15.90
C GLU A 383 12.96 -27.89 16.67
N THR A 384 12.76 -27.59 17.96
CA THR A 384 11.78 -28.27 18.81
C THR A 384 10.35 -28.02 18.33
N LEU A 385 9.99 -26.77 18.03
CA LEU A 385 8.67 -26.42 17.50
C LEU A 385 8.44 -27.07 16.14
N HIS A 386 9.43 -27.07 15.26
CA HIS A 386 9.34 -27.74 13.96
C HIS A 386 9.01 -29.22 14.15
N GLY A 387 9.74 -29.94 15.00
CA GLY A 387 9.45 -31.36 15.27
C GLY A 387 8.04 -31.60 15.85
N LEU A 388 7.55 -30.72 16.73
CA LEU A 388 6.21 -30.83 17.32
C LEU A 388 5.08 -30.53 16.33
N LEU A 389 5.27 -29.54 15.45
CA LEU A 389 4.27 -29.07 14.49
C LEU A 389 4.23 -29.93 13.23
N SER A 390 5.39 -30.32 12.68
CA SER A 390 5.48 -31.20 11.51
C SER A 390 4.94 -32.61 11.77
N ALA A 391 4.83 -33.02 13.05
CA ALA A 391 4.13 -34.26 13.42
C ALA A 391 2.59 -34.15 13.31
N ARG A 392 2.06 -32.94 13.03
CA ARG A 392 0.63 -32.60 13.07
C ARG A 392 0.12 -31.98 11.78
N THR A 393 0.98 -31.40 10.96
CA THR A 393 0.67 -30.89 9.63
C THR A 393 1.80 -31.18 8.66
N ASP A 394 1.46 -31.55 7.43
CA ASP A 394 2.42 -31.75 6.34
C ASP A 394 2.76 -30.44 5.59
N ASP A 395 2.09 -29.33 5.92
CA ASP A 395 2.33 -28.01 5.32
C ASP A 395 3.49 -27.29 6.01
N ALA A 396 4.67 -27.33 5.38
CA ALA A 396 5.88 -26.68 5.88
C ALA A 396 5.76 -25.15 6.02
N ASP A 397 4.92 -24.51 5.20
CA ASP A 397 4.67 -23.08 5.29
C ASP A 397 3.80 -22.77 6.51
N GLN A 398 2.79 -23.60 6.77
CA GLN A 398 1.99 -23.53 8.00
C GLN A 398 2.86 -23.70 9.24
N VAL A 399 3.80 -24.66 9.24
CA VAL A 399 4.76 -24.82 10.36
C VAL A 399 5.52 -23.51 10.61
N SER A 400 6.04 -22.88 9.55
CA SER A 400 6.81 -21.63 9.67
C SER A 400 5.98 -20.49 10.27
N TRP A 401 4.72 -20.35 9.83
CA TRP A 401 3.79 -19.35 10.37
C TRP A 401 3.41 -19.61 11.83
N LEU A 402 3.18 -20.88 12.20
CA LEU A 402 2.88 -21.26 13.58
C LEU A 402 4.09 -21.08 14.50
N THR A 403 5.30 -21.36 14.03
CA THR A 403 6.53 -21.06 14.78
C THR A 403 6.65 -19.56 15.03
N LEU A 404 6.45 -18.71 14.01
CA LEU A 404 6.46 -17.25 14.20
C LEU A 404 5.35 -16.79 15.17
N ARG A 405 4.15 -17.38 15.07
CA ARG A 405 3.03 -17.10 15.98
C ARG A 405 3.42 -17.33 17.43
N TRP A 406 4.07 -18.44 17.75
CA TRP A 406 4.55 -18.66 19.12
C TRP A 406 5.50 -17.54 19.58
N TRP A 407 6.49 -17.17 18.77
CA TRP A 407 7.46 -16.11 19.11
C TRP A 407 6.85 -14.73 19.34
N THR A 408 5.71 -14.45 18.72
CA THR A 408 5.06 -13.12 18.71
C THR A 408 3.83 -13.05 19.61
N THR A 409 3.34 -14.18 20.10
CA THR A 409 2.17 -14.23 20.99
C THR A 409 2.62 -13.90 22.42
N ALA A 410 2.03 -12.88 23.02
CA ALA A 410 2.29 -12.53 24.40
C ALA A 410 1.68 -13.58 25.35
N ASP A 411 2.42 -13.96 26.38
CA ASP A 411 1.88 -14.80 27.45
C ASP A 411 0.77 -14.05 28.22
N GLU A 412 -0.36 -14.71 28.48
CA GLU A 412 -1.54 -14.08 29.07
C GLU A 412 -1.29 -13.54 30.48
N ALA A 413 -0.37 -14.14 31.24
CA ALA A 413 -0.10 -13.76 32.63
C ALA A 413 0.89 -12.61 32.72
N THR A 414 1.88 -12.57 31.84
CA THR A 414 2.99 -11.59 31.88
C THR A 414 2.87 -10.48 30.85
N GLY A 415 2.04 -10.65 29.82
CA GLY A 415 1.92 -9.73 28.69
C GLY A 415 3.20 -9.60 27.84
N THR A 416 4.18 -10.47 28.06
CA THR A 416 5.50 -10.41 27.41
C THR A 416 5.59 -11.48 26.32
N THR A 417 6.16 -11.14 25.17
CA THR A 417 6.38 -12.11 24.07
C THR A 417 7.69 -12.88 24.25
N PRO A 418 7.82 -14.09 23.68
CA PRO A 418 9.10 -14.80 23.69
C PRO A 418 10.26 -14.00 23.05
N ILE A 419 9.99 -13.16 22.04
CA ILE A 419 11.00 -12.24 21.48
C ILE A 419 11.49 -11.25 22.55
N GLN A 420 10.59 -10.64 23.32
CA GLN A 420 10.97 -9.72 24.39
C GLN A 420 11.74 -10.42 25.52
N LEU A 421 11.37 -11.65 25.87
CA LEU A 421 12.10 -12.46 26.86
C LEU A 421 13.51 -12.81 26.38
N LEU A 422 13.66 -13.11 25.08
CA LEU A 422 14.96 -13.35 24.46
C LEU A 422 15.86 -12.10 24.56
N GLU A 423 15.33 -10.92 24.25
CA GLU A 423 16.05 -9.65 24.34
C GLU A 423 16.48 -9.31 25.78
N GLN A 424 15.70 -9.75 26.78
CA GLN A 424 16.02 -9.61 28.20
C GLN A 424 17.00 -10.68 28.72
N GLY A 425 17.39 -11.65 27.88
CA GLY A 425 18.27 -12.76 28.25
C GLY A 425 17.61 -13.83 29.14
N GLY A 426 16.28 -13.82 29.25
CA GLY A 426 15.51 -14.69 30.15
C GLY A 426 14.94 -15.95 29.51
N LEU A 427 15.35 -16.30 28.28
CA LEU A 427 14.74 -17.39 27.52
C LEU A 427 15.65 -18.63 27.45
N SER A 428 15.19 -19.76 27.99
CA SER A 428 15.84 -21.06 27.82
C SER A 428 14.86 -22.15 27.36
N LEU A 429 15.34 -23.10 26.56
CA LEU A 429 14.52 -24.20 26.04
C LEU A 429 13.88 -25.03 27.18
N ASN A 430 14.62 -25.27 28.27
CA ASN A 430 14.17 -26.13 29.35
C ASN A 430 12.93 -25.56 30.06
N GLU A 431 12.86 -24.23 30.21
CA GLU A 431 11.76 -23.55 30.86
C GLU A 431 10.51 -23.54 29.98
N VAL A 432 10.65 -23.30 28.67
CA VAL A 432 9.51 -23.14 27.76
C VAL A 432 9.01 -24.45 27.13
N ARG A 433 9.78 -25.55 27.22
CA ARG A 433 9.42 -26.84 26.59
C ARG A 433 8.00 -27.35 26.88
N PRO A 434 7.45 -27.27 28.11
CA PRO A 434 6.06 -27.67 28.38
C PRO A 434 5.03 -26.79 27.66
N GLU A 435 5.35 -25.50 27.47
CA GLU A 435 4.51 -24.55 26.75
C GLU A 435 4.52 -24.82 25.25
N LEU A 436 5.70 -25.08 24.66
CA LEU A 436 5.82 -25.44 23.23
C LEU A 436 4.91 -26.63 22.87
N LYS A 437 4.86 -27.65 23.73
CA LYS A 437 3.99 -28.82 23.54
C LYS A 437 2.50 -28.46 23.59
N ARG A 438 2.09 -27.62 24.54
CA ARG A 438 0.70 -27.15 24.67
C ARG A 438 0.29 -26.32 23.45
N PHE A 439 1.14 -25.38 23.05
CA PHE A 439 0.93 -24.55 21.87
C PHE A 439 0.77 -25.39 20.59
N ALA A 440 1.64 -26.37 20.37
CA ALA A 440 1.57 -27.24 19.20
C ALA A 440 0.29 -28.10 19.16
N ILE A 441 -0.25 -28.49 20.31
CA ILE A 441 -1.54 -29.21 20.38
C ILE A 441 -2.71 -28.28 20.02
N GLN A 442 -2.72 -27.07 20.58
CA GLN A 442 -3.82 -26.12 20.43
C GLN A 442 -3.88 -25.50 19.03
N SER A 443 -2.72 -25.26 18.40
CA SER A 443 -2.64 -24.52 17.15
C SER A 443 -2.87 -25.36 15.89
N THR A 444 -3.00 -26.67 16.04
CA THR A 444 -3.25 -27.62 14.93
C THR A 444 -4.53 -28.43 15.12
N ALA A 445 -5.32 -28.11 16.14
CA ALA A 445 -6.66 -28.67 16.36
C ALA A 445 -7.69 -27.77 15.66
#